data_AF-A0A094IUJ4-F1
#
_entry.id   AF-A0A094IUJ4-F1
#
_cell.length_a   1.000
_cell.length_b   1.000
_cell.length_c   1.000
_cell.angle_alpha   90.00
_cell.angle_beta   90.00
_cell.angle_gamma   90.00
#
_symmetry.space_group_name_H-M   'P 1'
#
loop_
_entity.id
_entity.type
_entity.pdbx_description
1 polymer ?
#
loop_
_entity_poly.entity_id
_entity_poly.type
_entity_poly.pdbx_seq_one_letter_code
_entity_poly.pdbx_strand_id
1 'polypeptide(L)'
;MKDSRLGLSAPIRFAAGTALLIALLQWPRRWLLSGAPVLQFVILHGNARGYRIFPLIGLWPMSTTLHLLYAIASTSWLLYWVFAALCYLTIFFACLFQYEIVGDFVRRKSRFLLKELHFIDDKIAFFDIPALEIDTEVDGLMVLRGITFSLSTLSFTVHGVEVGIKLSDDMELAIQTENLTVALFRNIDIGDCFANVKGGQYEMTFGSIARDTHDGDGDAVFVEDTALLKAASREGSSRELPTTKMTKALTDYNVPDDASIGSGLISMERLSLDNEEAARRYRNALQFVEETSSIQEARVHIQKLSNKSNESNEKNFNNTEANALRAAICSEVHQKTSVPHPPRRSIKVTTLKKGLPPPARKLLHRLPMLLRLLLNFLSYFHPVKISSITATASGRWINVMLAKELFKDYGEHDAEIRGLKERISFSLANADFAVELGGVTGQA
;
A
#
# COMPACT_ATOMS: atom_id res chain seq x y z
N MET A 1 14.70 -18.92 -11.10
CA MET A 1 14.55 -20.16 -11.90
C MET A 1 14.84 -19.85 -13.35
N LYS A 2 15.87 -20.49 -13.92
CA LYS A 2 16.37 -20.26 -15.27
C LYS A 2 15.83 -21.40 -16.15
N ASP A 3 14.54 -21.37 -16.44
CA ASP A 3 13.93 -22.41 -17.28
C ASP A 3 14.42 -22.25 -18.71
N SER A 4 15.24 -23.19 -19.15
CA SER A 4 15.61 -23.41 -20.54
C SER A 4 14.38 -23.81 -21.35
N ARG A 5 13.54 -22.81 -21.71
CA ARG A 5 12.37 -22.99 -22.57
C ARG A 5 12.83 -23.27 -24.00
N LEU A 6 12.89 -24.55 -24.34
CA LEU A 6 13.11 -25.06 -25.70
C LEU A 6 11.89 -24.70 -26.58
N GLY A 7 12.06 -23.78 -27.55
CA GLY A 7 11.06 -23.46 -28.57
C GLY A 7 11.21 -22.07 -29.20
N LEU A 8 10.33 -21.72 -30.16
CA LEU A 8 10.14 -20.36 -30.74
C LEU A 8 9.77 -19.29 -29.69
N SER A 9 9.54 -19.69 -28.44
CA SER A 9 9.37 -18.83 -27.28
C SER A 9 10.65 -18.08 -26.88
N ALA A 10 11.81 -18.46 -27.40
CA ALA A 10 13.05 -17.71 -27.20
C ALA A 10 13.12 -16.52 -28.19
N PRO A 11 13.23 -15.27 -27.72
CA PRO A 11 13.12 -14.07 -28.57
C PRO A 11 14.17 -14.06 -29.70
N ILE A 12 15.38 -14.54 -29.41
CA ILE A 12 16.49 -14.57 -30.37
C ILE A 12 16.24 -15.60 -31.50
N ARG A 13 15.62 -16.74 -31.18
CA ARG A 13 15.28 -17.77 -32.17
C ARG A 13 14.13 -17.32 -33.06
N PHE A 14 13.14 -16.65 -32.48
CA PHE A 14 12.06 -16.03 -33.24
C PHE A 14 12.61 -14.97 -34.23
N ALA A 15 13.51 -14.09 -33.78
CA ALA A 15 14.15 -13.10 -34.65
C ALA A 15 15.00 -13.73 -35.77
N ALA A 16 15.75 -14.78 -35.47
CA ALA A 16 16.52 -15.51 -36.48
C ALA A 16 15.62 -16.18 -37.53
N GLY A 17 14.50 -16.79 -37.09
CA GLY A 17 13.52 -17.40 -37.98
C GLY A 17 12.80 -16.38 -38.87
N THR A 18 12.39 -15.23 -38.32
CA THR A 18 11.77 -14.18 -39.12
C THR A 18 12.74 -13.56 -40.12
N ALA A 19 14.00 -13.32 -39.75
CA ALA A 19 15.03 -12.84 -40.66
C ALA A 19 15.29 -13.82 -41.82
N LEU A 20 15.37 -15.12 -41.52
CA LEU A 20 15.52 -16.18 -42.53
C LEU A 20 14.31 -16.23 -43.49
N LEU A 21 13.09 -16.12 -42.97
CA LEU A 21 11.85 -16.08 -43.77
C LEU A 21 11.81 -14.87 -44.72
N ILE A 22 12.26 -13.70 -44.27
CA ILE A 22 12.33 -12.48 -45.09
C ILE A 22 13.41 -12.59 -46.18
N ALA A 23 14.52 -13.25 -45.88
CA ALA A 23 15.61 -13.46 -46.84
C ALA A 23 15.21 -14.42 -47.97
N LEU A 24 14.41 -15.46 -47.64
CA LEU A 24 14.03 -16.51 -48.58
C LEU A 24 12.75 -16.21 -49.37
N LEU A 25 11.84 -15.40 -48.83
CA LEU A 25 10.50 -15.20 -49.40
C LEU A 25 10.13 -13.71 -49.48
N GLN A 26 9.41 -13.31 -50.54
CA GLN A 26 8.98 -11.91 -50.73
C GLN A 26 7.68 -11.55 -50.00
N TRP A 27 6.76 -12.51 -49.81
CA TRP A 27 5.48 -12.31 -49.14
C TRP A 27 5.59 -11.85 -47.66
N PRO A 28 6.56 -12.33 -46.85
CA PRO A 28 6.79 -11.86 -45.48
C PRO A 28 7.16 -10.37 -45.34
N ARG A 29 7.55 -9.68 -46.42
CA ARG A 29 7.92 -8.25 -46.36
C ARG A 29 6.74 -7.38 -45.94
N ARG A 30 5.53 -7.66 -46.45
CA ARG A 30 4.30 -6.95 -46.06
C ARG A 30 3.90 -7.26 -44.62
N TRP A 31 4.17 -8.48 -44.16
CA TRP A 31 3.97 -8.88 -42.77
C TRP A 31 4.95 -8.17 -41.82
N LEU A 32 6.23 -8.02 -42.19
CA LEU A 32 7.19 -7.24 -41.42
C LEU A 32 6.78 -5.76 -41.31
N LEU A 33 6.37 -5.15 -42.42
CA LEU A 33 5.94 -3.74 -42.47
C LEU A 33 4.73 -3.44 -41.58
N SER A 34 3.88 -4.44 -41.33
CA SER A 34 2.72 -4.30 -40.42
C SER A 34 3.10 -4.10 -38.95
N GLY A 35 4.36 -4.37 -38.56
CA GLY A 35 4.83 -4.26 -37.19
C GLY A 35 4.46 -5.46 -36.29
N ALA A 36 3.53 -6.34 -36.70
CA ALA A 36 3.14 -7.52 -35.93
C ALA A 36 4.32 -8.42 -35.47
N PRO A 37 5.28 -8.82 -36.34
CA PRO A 37 6.42 -9.61 -35.89
C PRO A 37 7.37 -8.84 -34.97
N VAL A 38 7.48 -7.51 -35.12
CA VAL A 38 8.29 -6.67 -34.24
C VAL A 38 7.65 -6.60 -32.85
N LEU A 39 6.34 -6.37 -32.77
CA LEU A 39 5.58 -6.39 -31.52
C LEU A 39 5.71 -7.74 -30.80
N GLN A 40 5.58 -8.84 -31.53
CA GLN A 40 5.76 -10.19 -30.99
C GLN A 40 7.17 -10.39 -30.40
N PHE A 41 8.21 -9.90 -31.09
CA PHE A 41 9.58 -9.95 -30.60
C PHE A 41 9.75 -9.14 -29.31
N VAL A 42 9.21 -7.92 -29.25
CA VAL A 42 9.27 -7.08 -28.04
C VAL A 42 8.58 -7.76 -26.86
N ILE A 43 7.40 -8.35 -27.05
CA ILE A 43 6.69 -9.09 -25.99
C ILE A 43 7.50 -10.29 -25.48
N LEU A 44 8.09 -11.08 -26.39
CA LEU A 44 8.92 -12.24 -26.03
C LEU A 44 10.21 -11.84 -25.30
N HIS A 45 10.82 -10.73 -25.72
CA HIS A 45 12.04 -10.23 -25.10
C HIS A 45 11.79 -9.61 -23.72
N GLY A 46 10.69 -8.87 -23.55
CA GLY A 46 10.23 -8.39 -22.25
C GLY A 46 9.98 -9.53 -21.27
N ASN A 47 9.32 -10.61 -21.71
CA ASN A 47 9.14 -11.81 -20.90
C ASN A 47 10.47 -12.47 -20.48
N ALA A 48 11.47 -12.53 -21.37
CA ALA A 48 12.78 -13.09 -21.04
C ALA A 48 13.56 -12.27 -20.00
N ARG A 49 13.29 -10.96 -19.89
CA ARG A 49 13.88 -10.05 -18.89
C ARG A 49 13.06 -9.93 -17.60
N GLY A 50 11.92 -10.62 -17.50
CA GLY A 50 11.03 -10.55 -16.34
C GLY A 50 9.99 -9.42 -16.38
N TYR A 51 9.96 -8.61 -17.45
CA TYR A 51 8.97 -7.55 -17.67
C TYR A 51 7.82 -8.07 -18.55
N ARG A 52 7.10 -9.09 -18.08
CA ARG A 52 6.01 -9.71 -18.84
C ARG A 52 4.79 -8.80 -18.86
N ILE A 53 4.49 -8.22 -20.02
CA ILE A 53 3.23 -7.53 -20.28
C ILE A 53 2.13 -8.60 -20.41
N PHE A 54 1.04 -8.49 -19.63
CA PHE A 54 -0.05 -9.49 -19.51
C PHE A 54 0.40 -10.88 -18.99
N PRO A 55 0.66 -11.03 -17.69
CA PRO A 55 1.20 -12.27 -17.12
C PRO A 55 0.25 -13.48 -17.19
N LEU A 56 -1.06 -13.25 -17.28
CA LEU A 56 -2.08 -14.30 -17.25
C LEU A 56 -2.38 -14.91 -18.62
N ILE A 57 -2.23 -14.17 -19.72
CA ILE A 57 -2.46 -14.72 -21.05
C ILE A 57 -1.18 -15.43 -21.47
N GLY A 58 -1.28 -16.72 -21.83
CA GLY A 58 -0.16 -17.46 -22.40
C GLY A 58 0.42 -16.70 -23.61
N LEU A 59 1.75 -16.75 -23.77
CA LEU A 59 2.41 -16.09 -24.91
C LEU A 59 1.91 -16.62 -26.26
N TRP A 60 1.44 -17.86 -26.28
CA TRP A 60 0.94 -18.53 -27.47
C TRP A 60 -0.42 -17.97 -27.92
N PRO A 61 -1.46 -17.87 -27.06
CA PRO A 61 -2.69 -17.14 -27.37
C PRO A 61 -2.45 -15.73 -27.91
N MET A 62 -1.59 -14.93 -27.27
CA MET A 62 -1.28 -13.57 -27.74
C MET A 62 -0.65 -13.55 -29.14
N SER A 63 0.28 -14.46 -29.41
CA SER A 63 0.89 -14.58 -30.73
C SER A 63 -0.14 -14.96 -31.79
N THR A 64 -1.00 -15.93 -31.47
CA THR A 64 -2.03 -16.39 -32.41
C THR A 64 -3.09 -15.33 -32.70
N THR A 65 -3.54 -14.58 -31.69
CA THR A 65 -4.52 -13.51 -31.87
C THR A 65 -3.94 -12.35 -32.66
N LEU A 66 -2.69 -11.97 -32.41
CA LEU A 66 -2.00 -10.92 -33.17
C LEU A 66 -1.87 -11.30 -34.66
N HIS A 67 -1.49 -12.54 -34.96
CA HIS A 67 -1.35 -13.03 -36.34
C HIS A 67 -2.70 -13.24 -37.03
N LEU A 68 -3.73 -13.69 -36.30
CA LEU A 68 -5.09 -13.76 -36.81
C LEU A 68 -5.64 -12.37 -37.16
N LEU A 69 -5.41 -11.39 -36.28
CA LEU A 69 -5.84 -10.02 -36.51
C LEU A 69 -5.12 -9.39 -37.71
N TYR A 70 -3.83 -9.68 -37.88
CA TYR A 70 -3.10 -9.31 -39.10
C TYR A 70 -3.71 -9.96 -40.35
N ALA A 71 -4.05 -11.26 -40.31
CA ALA A 71 -4.63 -11.95 -41.45
C ALA A 71 -5.95 -11.29 -41.88
N ILE A 72 -6.83 -10.97 -40.92
CA ILE A 72 -8.08 -10.23 -41.16
C ILE A 72 -7.79 -8.82 -41.69
N ALA A 73 -6.87 -8.09 -41.06
CA ALA A 73 -6.52 -6.73 -41.45
C ALA A 73 -5.88 -6.63 -42.84
N SER A 74 -5.16 -7.67 -43.26
CA SER A 74 -4.47 -7.71 -44.56
C SER A 74 -5.41 -7.76 -45.77
N THR A 75 -6.69 -8.09 -45.56
CA THR A 75 -7.72 -8.18 -46.60
C THR A 75 -8.11 -6.81 -47.18
N SER A 76 -7.97 -5.74 -46.41
CA SER A 76 -8.31 -4.38 -46.82
C SER A 76 -7.12 -3.45 -46.65
N TRP A 77 -6.90 -2.58 -47.63
CA TRP A 77 -5.80 -1.60 -47.59
C TRP A 77 -5.94 -0.63 -46.41
N LEU A 78 -7.15 -0.14 -46.13
CA LEU A 78 -7.43 0.78 -45.02
C LEU A 78 -7.18 0.09 -43.67
N LEU A 79 -7.74 -1.12 -43.50
CA LEU A 79 -7.64 -1.87 -42.25
C LEU A 79 -6.19 -2.28 -41.95
N TYR A 80 -5.41 -2.59 -42.99
CA TYR A 80 -3.97 -2.84 -42.89
C TYR A 80 -3.21 -1.65 -42.31
N TRP A 81 -3.46 -0.42 -42.80
CA TRP A 81 -2.78 0.77 -42.29
C TRP A 81 -3.20 1.15 -40.87
N VAL A 82 -4.49 1.02 -40.54
CA VAL A 82 -4.99 1.24 -39.17
C VAL A 82 -4.35 0.23 -38.20
N PHE A 83 -4.32 -1.05 -38.59
CA PHE A 83 -3.67 -2.10 -37.81
C PHE A 83 -2.17 -1.84 -37.63
N ALA A 84 -1.48 -1.44 -38.70
CA ALA A 84 -0.06 -1.10 -38.64
C ALA A 84 0.20 0.08 -37.69
N ALA A 85 -0.60 1.15 -37.79
CA ALA A 85 -0.47 2.31 -36.90
C ALA A 85 -0.67 1.92 -35.42
N LEU A 86 -1.67 1.10 -35.12
CA LEU A 86 -1.90 0.57 -33.77
C LEU A 86 -0.76 -0.35 -33.30
N CYS A 87 -0.21 -1.18 -34.18
CA CYS A 87 0.95 -2.02 -33.87
C CYS A 87 2.19 -1.17 -33.54
N TYR A 88 2.50 -0.13 -34.32
CA TYR A 88 3.63 0.74 -34.01
C TYR A 88 3.42 1.57 -32.74
N LEU A 89 2.19 2.01 -32.48
CA LEU A 89 1.84 2.68 -31.23
C LEU A 89 2.03 1.75 -30.02
N THR A 90 1.56 0.52 -30.11
CA THR A 90 1.73 -0.48 -29.05
C THR A 90 3.18 -0.94 -28.90
N ILE A 91 3.97 -1.02 -29.99
CA ILE A 91 5.42 -1.23 -29.92
C ILE A 91 6.08 -0.09 -29.16
N PHE A 92 5.74 1.17 -29.47
CA PHE A 92 6.31 2.33 -28.78
C PHE A 92 6.02 2.28 -27.28
N PHE A 93 4.77 2.03 -26.90
CA PHE A 93 4.40 1.87 -25.48
C PHE A 93 5.08 0.66 -24.85
N ALA A 94 5.07 -0.50 -25.49
CA ALA A 94 5.74 -1.70 -24.97
C ALA A 94 7.24 -1.46 -24.78
N CYS A 95 7.89 -0.74 -25.70
CA CYS A 95 9.29 -0.39 -25.59
C CYS A 95 9.55 0.63 -24.46
N LEU A 96 8.67 1.62 -24.29
CA LEU A 96 8.75 2.59 -23.19
C LEU A 96 8.63 1.91 -21.83
N PHE A 97 7.75 0.91 -21.70
CA PHE A 97 7.55 0.17 -20.46
C PHE A 97 8.63 -0.89 -20.18
N GLN A 98 9.25 -1.46 -21.22
CA GLN A 98 10.22 -2.56 -21.09
C GLN A 98 11.69 -2.12 -21.14
N TYR A 99 12.03 -0.98 -21.73
CA TYR A 99 13.41 -0.54 -21.90
C TYR A 99 13.63 0.87 -21.35
N GLU A 100 14.47 0.95 -20.32
CA GLU A 100 14.90 2.22 -19.71
C GLU A 100 15.58 3.15 -20.73
N ILE A 101 16.37 2.59 -21.67
CA ILE A 101 17.05 3.34 -22.74
C ILE A 101 16.07 4.09 -23.64
N VAL A 102 14.93 3.47 -23.98
CA VAL A 102 13.91 4.10 -24.83
C VAL A 102 13.19 5.19 -24.05
N GLY A 103 12.91 4.95 -22.76
CA GLY A 103 12.46 5.98 -21.83
C GLY A 103 13.42 7.18 -21.81
N ASP A 104 14.73 6.94 -21.67
CA ASP A 104 15.75 7.98 -21.66
C ASP A 104 15.84 8.76 -22.97
N PHE A 105 15.67 8.10 -24.10
CA PHE A 105 15.65 8.76 -25.41
C PHE A 105 14.42 9.66 -25.57
N VAL A 106 13.23 9.15 -25.23
CA VAL A 106 11.99 9.94 -25.22
C VAL A 106 12.13 11.12 -24.26
N ARG A 107 12.77 10.93 -23.10
CA ARG A 107 13.09 12.01 -22.14
C ARG A 107 14.03 13.05 -22.75
N ARG A 108 15.07 12.69 -23.50
CA ARG A 108 15.97 13.67 -24.15
C ARG A 108 15.25 14.50 -25.21
N LYS A 109 14.36 13.88 -25.99
CA LYS A 109 13.58 14.56 -27.02
C LYS A 109 12.44 15.39 -26.44
N SER A 110 11.80 14.91 -25.37
CA SER A 110 10.81 15.65 -24.59
C SER A 110 11.46 16.87 -23.92
N ARG A 111 12.62 16.71 -23.28
CA ARG A 111 13.42 17.82 -22.72
C ARG A 111 13.81 18.88 -23.75
N PHE A 112 14.02 18.49 -25.02
CA PHE A 112 14.25 19.45 -26.10
C PHE A 112 13.00 20.25 -26.47
N LEU A 113 11.82 19.63 -26.41
CA LEU A 113 10.52 20.26 -26.71
C LEU A 113 9.98 21.07 -25.52
N LEU A 114 10.33 20.69 -24.29
CA LEU A 114 9.92 21.32 -23.03
C LEU A 114 11.03 22.21 -22.43
N LYS A 115 11.88 22.81 -23.28
CA LYS A 115 13.05 23.63 -22.89
C LYS A 115 12.78 24.80 -21.93
N GLU A 116 11.53 25.18 -21.70
CA GLU A 116 11.16 26.22 -20.73
C GLU A 116 10.86 25.70 -19.32
N LEU A 117 10.80 24.38 -19.14
CA LEU A 117 10.68 23.76 -17.83
C LEU A 117 12.03 23.15 -17.47
N HIS A 118 12.80 23.87 -16.65
CA HIS A 118 14.01 23.38 -16.02
C HIS A 118 13.65 22.20 -15.10
N PHE A 119 13.59 20.98 -15.64
CA PHE A 119 13.42 19.75 -14.87
C PHE A 119 14.80 19.22 -14.46
N ILE A 120 15.12 19.25 -13.18
CA ILE A 120 16.20 18.42 -12.63
C ILE A 120 15.55 17.28 -11.82
N ASP A 121 16.00 16.06 -12.12
CA ASP A 121 15.63 14.77 -11.51
C ASP A 121 14.20 14.21 -11.64
N ASP A 122 13.30 14.80 -12.45
CA ASP A 122 12.01 14.19 -12.88
C ASP A 122 11.15 13.67 -11.71
N LYS A 123 11.35 14.23 -10.52
CA LYS A 123 10.70 13.85 -9.27
C LYS A 123 10.00 15.06 -8.70
N ILE A 124 8.71 14.90 -8.41
CA ILE A 124 7.90 15.90 -7.72
C ILE A 124 7.62 15.33 -6.34
N ALA A 125 8.13 15.99 -5.31
CA ALA A 125 7.87 15.58 -3.94
C ALA A 125 6.83 16.51 -3.32
N PHE A 126 5.92 15.90 -2.59
CA PHE A 126 4.92 16.59 -1.81
C PHE A 126 5.03 16.14 -0.36
N PHE A 127 5.14 17.09 0.56
CA PHE A 127 5.18 16.84 2.00
C PHE A 127 4.04 17.57 2.69
N ASP A 128 3.78 17.20 3.95
CA ASP A 128 2.72 17.76 4.79
C ASP A 128 1.34 17.61 4.13
N ILE A 129 1.08 16.39 3.68
CA ILE A 129 -0.18 16.02 3.01
C ILE A 129 -1.27 15.96 4.08
N PRO A 130 -2.43 16.59 3.86
CA PRO A 130 -3.51 16.53 4.82
C PRO A 130 -3.94 15.08 5.05
N ALA A 131 -4.28 14.76 6.30
CA ALA A 131 -4.80 13.45 6.66
C ALA A 131 -6.12 13.19 5.93
N LEU A 132 -6.35 11.94 5.54
CA LEU A 132 -7.61 11.49 4.97
C LEU A 132 -8.45 10.88 6.09
N GLU A 133 -9.52 11.58 6.46
CA GLU A 133 -10.50 11.07 7.41
C GLU A 133 -11.53 10.23 6.68
N ILE A 134 -11.50 8.92 6.97
CA ILE A 134 -12.45 7.94 6.45
C ILE A 134 -13.72 8.08 7.27
N ASP A 135 -14.69 8.81 6.72
CA ASP A 135 -16.00 9.11 7.31
C ASP A 135 -17.07 8.42 6.43
N THR A 136 -17.08 7.08 6.43
CA THR A 136 -18.01 6.31 5.60
C THR A 136 -18.75 5.23 6.39
N GLU A 137 -18.42 3.95 6.20
CA GLU A 137 -19.01 2.84 6.96
C GLU A 137 -18.18 2.49 8.22
N VAL A 138 -16.93 2.94 8.23
CA VAL A 138 -15.97 2.74 9.31
C VAL A 138 -15.22 4.05 9.49
N ASP A 139 -15.04 4.47 10.74
CA ASP A 139 -14.31 5.69 11.05
C ASP A 139 -12.80 5.40 11.12
N GLY A 140 -12.01 6.22 10.44
CA GLY A 140 -10.56 6.04 10.43
C GLY A 140 -9.79 7.27 9.97
N LEU A 141 -8.49 7.29 10.25
CA LEU A 141 -7.58 8.35 9.88
C LEU A 141 -6.39 7.75 9.13
N MET A 142 -6.15 8.21 7.91
CA MET A 142 -5.01 7.83 7.10
C MET A 142 -4.09 9.03 6.89
N VAL A 143 -2.83 8.89 7.27
CA VAL A 143 -1.80 9.92 7.15
C VAL A 143 -0.72 9.46 6.20
N LEU A 144 -0.33 10.35 5.29
CA LEU A 144 0.78 10.17 4.36
C LEU A 144 1.80 11.28 4.61
N ARG A 145 2.98 10.95 5.12
CA ARG A 145 3.99 11.95 5.52
C ARG A 145 4.65 12.61 4.31
N GLY A 146 4.86 11.86 3.23
CA GLY A 146 5.30 12.42 1.95
C GLY A 146 5.00 11.53 0.75
N ILE A 147 4.84 12.14 -0.43
CA ILE A 147 4.69 11.44 -1.71
C ILE A 147 5.73 11.98 -2.68
N THR A 148 6.59 11.09 -3.18
CA THR A 148 7.50 11.37 -4.28
C THR A 148 6.93 10.76 -5.56
N PHE A 149 6.54 11.58 -6.53
CA PHE A 149 6.17 11.13 -7.87
C PHE A 149 7.38 11.21 -8.80
N SER A 150 7.85 10.08 -9.32
CA SER A 150 8.84 10.08 -10.41
C SER A 150 8.14 9.94 -11.75
N LEU A 151 8.23 10.99 -12.58
CA LEU A 151 7.76 10.97 -13.97
C LEU A 151 8.54 9.95 -14.79
N SER A 152 9.82 9.79 -14.48
CA SER A 152 10.74 8.92 -15.20
C SER A 152 10.24 7.47 -15.21
N THR A 153 9.90 6.94 -14.05
CA THR A 153 9.38 5.59 -13.86
C THR A 153 7.86 5.55 -13.80
N LEU A 154 7.17 6.69 -13.93
CA LEU A 154 5.72 6.80 -13.76
C LEU A 154 5.26 6.04 -12.51
N SER A 155 5.96 6.31 -11.41
CA SER A 155 5.74 5.67 -10.11
C SER A 155 5.65 6.72 -9.04
N PHE A 156 4.73 6.54 -8.10
CA PHE A 156 4.75 7.32 -6.87
C PHE A 156 5.23 6.44 -5.72
N THR A 157 6.15 6.97 -4.93
CA THR A 157 6.61 6.39 -3.66
C THR A 157 6.01 7.22 -2.54
N VAL A 158 5.20 6.58 -1.70
CA VAL A 158 4.68 7.17 -0.48
C VAL A 158 5.64 6.81 0.66
N HIS A 159 6.05 7.81 1.41
CA HIS A 159 6.96 7.71 2.55
C HIS A 159 6.16 7.96 3.83
N GLY A 160 6.27 7.04 4.80
CA GLY A 160 5.57 7.12 6.08
C GLY A 160 4.06 7.05 5.92
N VAL A 161 3.53 5.84 5.80
CA VAL A 161 2.08 5.57 5.78
C VAL A 161 1.66 5.16 7.18
N GLU A 162 0.73 5.90 7.77
CA GLU A 162 0.13 5.61 9.07
C GLU A 162 -1.39 5.56 8.89
N VAL A 163 -2.04 4.49 9.34
CA VAL A 163 -3.49 4.29 9.23
C VAL A 163 -4.03 3.84 10.57
N GLY A 164 -4.98 4.58 11.13
CA GLY A 164 -5.77 4.16 12.28
C GLY A 164 -7.21 3.91 11.85
N ILE A 165 -7.75 2.73 12.13
CA ILE A 165 -9.15 2.39 11.82
C ILE A 165 -9.85 2.01 13.12
N LYS A 166 -10.97 2.63 13.43
CA LYS A 166 -11.81 2.26 14.56
C LYS A 166 -12.65 1.04 14.18
N LEU A 167 -12.42 -0.10 14.82
CA LEU A 167 -13.18 -1.34 14.58
C LEU A 167 -14.43 -1.42 15.46
N SER A 168 -14.36 -0.90 16.69
CA SER A 168 -15.48 -0.77 17.63
C SER A 168 -15.20 0.37 18.62
N ASP A 169 -16.14 0.66 19.53
CA ASP A 169 -16.06 1.78 20.47
C ASP A 169 -14.75 1.84 21.28
N ASP A 170 -14.15 0.67 21.54
CA ASP A 170 -12.94 0.55 22.34
C ASP A 170 -11.75 0.00 21.55
N MET A 171 -11.95 -0.48 20.31
CA MET A 171 -10.92 -1.21 19.55
C MET A 171 -10.53 -0.45 18.29
N GLU A 172 -9.22 -0.28 18.11
CA GLU A 172 -8.59 0.37 16.97
C GLU A 172 -7.56 -0.56 16.32
N LEU A 173 -7.42 -0.42 15.00
CA LEU A 173 -6.43 -1.10 14.20
C LEU A 173 -5.46 -0.04 13.67
N ALA A 174 -4.22 -0.10 14.14
CA ALA A 174 -3.13 0.73 13.67
C ALA A 174 -2.31 -0.04 12.62
N ILE A 175 -2.14 0.51 11.43
CA ILE A 175 -1.28 -0.04 10.38
C ILE A 175 -0.22 1.00 10.03
N GLN A 176 1.05 0.61 10.08
CA GLN A 176 2.17 1.50 9.80
C GLN A 176 3.11 0.85 8.77
N THR A 177 3.62 1.66 7.83
CA THR A 177 4.54 1.20 6.78
C THR A 177 5.50 2.32 6.39
N GLU A 178 6.79 2.01 6.28
CA GLU A 178 7.83 3.01 5.97
C GLU A 178 7.75 3.50 4.52
N ASN A 179 7.64 2.58 3.55
CA ASN A 179 7.64 2.90 2.13
C ASN A 179 6.61 2.06 1.35
N LEU A 180 5.85 2.73 0.49
CA LEU A 180 4.91 2.13 -0.46
C LEU A 180 5.24 2.66 -1.86
N THR A 181 5.64 1.79 -2.79
CA THR A 181 5.92 2.18 -4.17
C THR A 181 4.85 1.64 -5.10
N VAL A 182 4.15 2.56 -5.77
CA VAL A 182 3.15 2.22 -6.80
C VAL A 182 3.72 2.58 -8.15
N ALA A 183 4.09 1.57 -8.93
CA ALA A 183 4.46 1.73 -10.33
C ALA A 183 3.21 1.50 -11.19
N LEU A 184 2.74 2.57 -11.85
CA LEU A 184 1.53 2.48 -12.65
C LEU A 184 1.68 1.44 -13.77
N PHE A 185 0.63 0.62 -13.94
CA PHE A 185 0.50 -0.52 -14.85
C PHE A 185 1.52 -1.64 -14.67
N ARG A 186 2.21 -1.71 -13.53
CA ARG A 186 3.29 -2.69 -13.32
C ARG A 186 3.18 -3.47 -12.02
N ASN A 187 3.30 -2.79 -10.89
CA ASN A 187 3.27 -3.42 -9.57
C ASN A 187 3.05 -2.39 -8.47
N ILE A 188 2.49 -2.88 -7.37
CA ILE A 188 2.40 -2.19 -6.09
C ILE A 188 3.31 -2.95 -5.15
N ASP A 189 4.44 -2.35 -4.77
CA ASP A 189 5.38 -2.92 -3.82
C ASP A 189 5.19 -2.22 -2.48
N ILE A 190 4.71 -2.97 -1.50
CA ILE A 190 4.55 -2.55 -0.11
C ILE A 190 5.72 -3.12 0.69
N GLY A 191 6.37 -2.28 1.49
CA GLY A 191 7.44 -2.68 2.40
C GLY A 191 6.96 -3.59 3.54
N ASP A 192 7.69 -3.59 4.64
CA ASP A 192 7.27 -4.28 5.86
C ASP A 192 6.12 -3.48 6.50
N CYS A 193 4.97 -4.14 6.68
CA CYS A 193 3.78 -3.58 7.31
C CYS A 193 3.67 -4.08 8.74
N PHE A 194 3.48 -3.16 9.69
CA PHE A 194 3.22 -3.47 11.10
C PHE A 194 1.77 -3.12 11.42
N ALA A 195 0.99 -4.11 11.87
CA ALA A 195 -0.43 -3.99 12.14
C ALA A 195 -0.73 -4.32 13.61
N ASN A 196 -1.27 -3.38 14.36
CA ASN A 196 -1.51 -3.54 15.79
C ASN A 196 -2.99 -3.37 16.08
N VAL A 197 -3.59 -4.37 16.69
CA VAL A 197 -4.97 -4.27 17.21
C VAL A 197 -4.87 -3.80 18.65
N LYS A 198 -5.26 -2.55 18.90
CA LYS A 198 -5.19 -1.90 20.21
C LYS A 198 -6.60 -1.70 20.74
N GLY A 199 -6.75 -1.80 22.06
CA GLY A 199 -7.98 -1.52 22.77
C GLY A 199 -8.99 -2.68 22.81
N GLY A 200 -10.17 -2.38 23.34
CA GLY A 200 -11.24 -3.31 23.67
C GLY A 200 -11.43 -3.43 25.17
N GLN A 201 -12.65 -3.79 25.60
CA GLN A 201 -13.05 -4.04 27.00
C GLN A 201 -12.17 -5.04 27.78
N TYR A 202 -11.26 -5.71 27.07
CA TYR A 202 -10.41 -6.80 27.56
C TYR A 202 -8.91 -6.49 27.46
N GLU A 203 -8.51 -5.44 26.73
CA GLU A 203 -7.16 -4.87 26.78
C GLU A 203 -7.10 -3.72 27.80
N MET A 204 -8.17 -2.92 27.86
CA MET A 204 -8.42 -1.96 28.93
C MET A 204 -9.12 -2.63 30.11
N THR A 205 -8.60 -2.43 31.32
CA THR A 205 -9.05 -3.05 32.56
C THR A 205 -10.54 -2.76 32.85
N PHE A 206 -11.40 -3.77 32.61
CA PHE A 206 -12.82 -3.91 32.99
C PHE A 206 -13.77 -2.73 32.71
N GLY A 207 -14.85 -2.99 31.95
CA GLY A 207 -16.10 -2.23 32.06
C GLY A 207 -16.91 -2.16 30.77
N SER A 208 -18.18 -2.58 30.85
CA SER A 208 -19.19 -2.50 29.78
C SER A 208 -19.53 -1.06 29.40
N ILE A 209 -19.69 -0.79 28.09
CA ILE A 209 -20.02 0.55 27.55
C ILE A 209 -21.36 0.57 26.81
N ALA A 210 -21.99 1.76 26.87
CA ALA A 210 -23.32 2.12 26.39
C ALA A 210 -23.36 2.38 24.87
N ARG A 211 -24.59 2.39 24.32
CA ARG A 211 -24.92 2.21 22.90
C ARG A 211 -24.78 3.43 21.97
N ASP A 212 -24.29 4.58 22.43
CA ASP A 212 -24.27 5.79 21.59
C ASP A 212 -22.86 6.12 21.10
N THR A 213 -22.71 6.11 19.77
CA THR A 213 -21.43 6.10 19.04
C THR A 213 -21.12 7.43 18.35
N HIS A 214 -22.04 8.39 18.42
CA HIS A 214 -21.96 9.68 17.71
C HIS A 214 -22.36 10.83 18.65
N ASP A 215 -21.71 11.98 18.51
CA ASP A 215 -22.19 13.22 19.13
C ASP A 215 -23.39 13.81 18.37
N GLY A 216 -23.99 14.89 18.89
CA GLY A 216 -25.13 15.57 18.27
C GLY A 216 -24.84 16.18 16.88
N ASP A 217 -23.56 16.29 16.49
CA ASP A 217 -23.11 16.76 15.18
C ASP A 217 -22.76 15.59 14.23
N GLY A 218 -22.82 14.34 14.72
CA GLY A 218 -22.56 13.13 13.94
C GLY A 218 -21.08 12.73 13.86
N ASP A 219 -20.21 13.28 14.71
CA ASP A 219 -18.80 12.86 14.79
C ASP A 219 -18.64 11.64 15.72
N ALA A 220 -17.72 10.73 15.38
CA ALA A 220 -17.42 9.54 16.19
C ALA A 220 -16.67 9.90 17.48
N VAL A 221 -17.08 9.27 18.59
CA VAL A 221 -16.59 9.55 19.95
C VAL A 221 -15.97 8.31 20.60
N PHE A 222 -14.89 8.48 21.37
CA PHE A 222 -14.37 7.54 22.37
C PHE A 222 -14.80 7.95 23.78
N VAL A 223 -14.97 6.96 24.65
CA VAL A 223 -15.23 7.17 26.08
C VAL A 223 -13.92 6.93 26.84
N GLU A 224 -13.28 7.99 27.33
CA GLU A 224 -11.87 7.94 27.79
C GLU A 224 -11.65 7.36 29.19
N ASP A 225 -12.68 7.23 30.02
CA ASP A 225 -12.46 6.87 31.43
C ASP A 225 -12.50 5.36 31.70
N THR A 226 -11.34 4.83 32.09
CA THR A 226 -11.21 3.53 32.78
C THR A 226 -12.20 3.42 33.95
N ALA A 227 -12.76 2.22 34.17
CA ALA A 227 -13.81 2.02 35.18
C ALA A 227 -13.37 2.29 36.63
N LEU A 228 -12.07 2.42 36.92
CA LEU A 228 -11.57 2.87 38.23
C LEU A 228 -11.98 4.31 38.54
N LEU A 229 -11.90 5.21 37.55
CA LEU A 229 -12.39 6.60 37.67
C LEU A 229 -13.92 6.65 37.68
N LYS A 230 -14.60 5.74 36.97
CA LYS A 230 -16.06 5.59 36.98
C LYS A 230 -16.61 5.04 38.31
N ALA A 231 -15.84 4.21 39.00
CA ALA A 231 -16.15 3.72 40.34
C ALA A 231 -15.94 4.82 41.39
N ALA A 232 -14.87 5.63 41.25
CA ALA A 232 -14.59 6.77 42.11
C ALA A 232 -15.56 7.96 41.90
N SER A 233 -16.02 8.20 40.66
CA SER A 233 -16.94 9.30 40.33
C SER A 233 -18.41 8.99 40.61
N ARG A 234 -18.79 7.71 40.74
CA ARG A 234 -20.14 7.31 41.19
C ARG A 234 -20.47 7.77 42.61
N GLU A 235 -19.45 8.06 43.43
CA GLU A 235 -19.62 8.67 44.75
C GLU A 235 -19.73 10.20 44.72
N GLY A 236 -19.54 10.84 43.54
CA GLY A 236 -19.49 12.29 43.40
C GLY A 236 -20.12 12.81 42.11
N SER A 237 -21.44 13.07 42.15
CA SER A 237 -22.23 13.89 41.21
C SER A 237 -22.38 13.40 39.76
N SER A 238 -23.64 13.34 39.30
CA SER A 238 -24.05 13.10 37.91
C SER A 238 -23.63 14.24 36.98
N ARG A 239 -22.37 14.25 36.57
CA ARG A 239 -21.88 15.09 35.46
C ARG A 239 -21.78 14.21 34.22
N GLU A 240 -22.32 14.69 33.10
CA GLU A 240 -22.13 14.05 31.79
C GLU A 240 -20.62 13.84 31.57
N LEU A 241 -20.26 12.59 31.22
CA LEU A 241 -18.88 12.16 31.05
C LEU A 241 -18.25 12.87 29.83
N PRO A 242 -16.97 13.26 29.90
CA PRO A 242 -16.29 13.87 28.77
C PRO A 242 -16.16 12.85 27.64
N THR A 243 -16.79 13.16 26.52
CA THR A 243 -16.69 12.45 25.25
C THR A 243 -15.51 13.00 24.45
N THR A 244 -14.59 12.16 24.02
CA THR A 244 -13.42 12.57 23.23
C THR A 244 -13.59 12.18 21.78
N LYS A 245 -13.46 13.13 20.86
CA LYS A 245 -13.58 12.87 19.42
C LYS A 245 -12.57 11.80 18.98
N MET A 246 -12.95 10.92 18.05
CA MET A 246 -12.10 9.83 17.54
C MET A 246 -10.70 10.30 17.12
N THR A 247 -10.67 11.43 16.43
CA THR A 247 -9.44 12.06 15.96
C THR A 247 -8.51 12.45 17.12
N LYS A 248 -9.03 12.79 18.31
CA LYS A 248 -8.23 13.07 19.52
C LYS A 248 -7.55 11.83 20.05
N ALA A 249 -8.27 10.72 20.18
CA ALA A 249 -7.72 9.48 20.73
C ALA A 249 -6.65 8.86 19.81
N LEU A 250 -6.89 8.88 18.49
CA LEU A 250 -5.95 8.32 17.51
C LEU A 250 -4.62 9.09 17.41
N THR A 251 -4.61 10.35 17.83
CA THR A 251 -3.50 11.31 17.59
C THR A 251 -2.86 11.85 18.87
N ASP A 252 -3.15 11.26 20.03
CA ASP A 252 -2.69 11.77 21.33
C ASP A 252 -3.04 13.24 21.55
N TYR A 253 -4.31 13.60 21.28
CA TYR A 253 -4.86 14.96 21.36
C TYR A 253 -4.29 15.99 20.37
N ASN A 254 -3.39 15.61 19.46
CA ASN A 254 -2.88 16.47 18.39
C ASN A 254 -3.78 16.41 17.15
N VAL A 255 -4.99 16.96 17.28
CA VAL A 255 -6.02 16.88 16.23
C VAL A 255 -5.68 17.76 15.03
N PRO A 256 -5.73 17.23 13.80
CA PRO A 256 -5.68 18.04 12.57
C PRO A 256 -6.91 18.95 12.44
N ASP A 257 -6.73 20.17 11.93
CA ASP A 257 -7.85 21.06 11.61
C ASP A 257 -8.58 20.61 10.35
N ASP A 258 -9.92 20.61 10.36
CA ASP A 258 -10.72 20.28 9.19
C ASP A 258 -10.49 21.29 8.05
N ALA A 259 -10.07 20.80 6.89
CA ALA A 259 -9.78 21.59 5.71
C ALA A 259 -10.66 21.24 4.52
N SER A 260 -11.09 22.26 3.78
CA SER A 260 -11.68 22.08 2.45
C SER A 260 -10.63 21.54 1.46
N ILE A 261 -11.07 20.85 0.40
CA ILE A 261 -10.17 20.30 -0.64
C ILE A 261 -9.22 21.37 -1.19
N GLY A 262 -9.74 22.58 -1.43
CA GLY A 262 -8.94 23.69 -1.96
C GLY A 262 -7.87 24.15 -0.98
N SER A 263 -8.23 24.37 0.28
CA SER A 263 -7.28 24.84 1.30
C SER A 263 -6.26 23.76 1.71
N GLY A 264 -6.66 22.48 1.74
CA GLY A 264 -5.77 21.35 2.05
C GLY A 264 -4.73 21.09 0.97
N LEU A 265 -5.08 21.25 -0.31
CA LEU A 265 -4.12 21.13 -1.42
C LEU A 265 -3.15 22.34 -1.50
N ILE A 266 -3.58 23.52 -1.08
CA ILE A 266 -2.73 24.73 -1.04
C ILE A 266 -1.69 24.66 0.10
N SER A 267 -1.99 23.97 1.20
CA SER A 267 -1.02 23.75 2.29
C SER A 267 0.08 22.74 1.97
N MET A 268 -0.04 21.98 0.88
CA MET A 268 0.92 20.96 0.51
C MET A 268 2.25 21.61 0.10
N GLU A 269 3.34 21.29 0.79
CA GLU A 269 4.65 21.79 0.40
C GLU A 269 5.10 21.04 -0.87
N ARG A 270 5.03 21.73 -2.00
CA ARG A 270 5.51 21.21 -3.28
C ARG A 270 6.98 21.59 -3.45
N LEU A 271 7.86 20.60 -3.37
CA LEU A 271 9.26 20.76 -3.70
C LEU A 271 9.48 20.26 -5.13
N SER A 272 9.73 21.17 -6.07
CA SER A 272 10.32 20.79 -7.36
C SER A 272 11.84 20.69 -7.21
N LEU A 273 12.42 19.61 -7.72
CA LEU A 273 13.83 19.24 -7.50
C LEU A 273 14.78 19.94 -8.49
N ASP A 274 14.50 21.20 -8.80
CA ASP A 274 15.16 21.92 -9.90
C ASP A 274 16.41 22.70 -9.45
N ASN A 275 16.69 22.76 -8.14
CA ASN A 275 17.84 23.45 -7.55
C ASN A 275 18.55 22.53 -6.53
N GLU A 276 19.87 22.65 -6.39
CA GLU A 276 20.67 21.89 -5.43
C GLU A 276 20.20 22.13 -3.98
N GLU A 277 19.73 23.35 -3.69
CA GLU A 277 19.10 23.68 -2.41
C GLU A 277 17.78 22.93 -2.20
N ALA A 278 16.95 22.79 -3.25
CA ALA A 278 15.70 22.03 -3.18
C ALA A 278 15.97 20.53 -3.02
N ALA A 279 17.03 20.01 -3.66
CA ALA A 279 17.49 18.63 -3.46
C ALA A 279 17.98 18.38 -2.03
N ARG A 280 18.68 19.35 -1.41
CA ARG A 280 19.03 19.26 0.02
C ARG A 280 17.80 19.30 0.91
N ARG A 281 16.86 20.23 0.68
CA ARG A 281 15.59 20.29 1.44
C ARG A 281 14.81 18.99 1.35
N TYR A 282 14.73 18.41 0.15
CA TYR A 282 14.10 17.11 -0.06
C TYR A 282 14.78 15.98 0.72
N ARG A 283 16.11 15.87 0.65
CA ARG A 283 16.84 14.84 1.42
C ARG A 283 16.66 15.04 2.92
N ASN A 284 16.70 16.27 3.39
CA ASN A 284 16.48 16.61 4.80
C ASN A 284 15.05 16.26 5.23
N ALA A 285 14.05 16.52 4.39
CA ALA A 285 12.65 16.17 4.66
C ALA A 285 12.44 14.65 4.70
N LEU A 286 13.04 13.90 3.76
CA LEU A 286 13.02 12.44 3.80
C LEU A 286 13.72 11.87 5.02
N GLN A 287 14.90 12.39 5.34
CA GLN A 287 15.65 11.99 6.53
C GLN A 287 14.86 12.28 7.80
N PHE A 288 14.20 13.44 7.88
CA PHE A 288 13.31 13.77 8.99
C PHE A 288 12.15 12.78 9.10
N VAL A 289 11.50 12.41 7.99
CA VAL A 289 10.40 11.43 7.98
C VAL A 289 10.90 10.05 8.42
N GLU A 290 12.10 9.64 8.02
CA GLU A 290 12.72 8.38 8.39
C GLU A 290 13.12 8.37 9.88
N GLU A 291 13.79 9.42 10.36
CA GLU A 291 14.25 9.54 11.75
C GLU A 291 13.10 9.62 12.75
N THR A 292 12.02 10.31 12.40
CA THR A 292 10.81 10.42 13.24
C THR A 292 9.84 9.27 13.04
N SER A 293 10.15 8.28 12.20
CA SER A 293 9.26 7.13 12.02
C SER A 293 9.21 6.30 13.30
N SER A 294 8.00 6.01 13.79
CA SER A 294 7.77 5.16 14.97
C SER A 294 8.47 3.80 14.87
N ILE A 295 8.50 3.23 13.66
CA ILE A 295 9.16 1.97 13.31
C ILE A 295 10.68 2.11 13.44
N GLN A 296 11.26 3.21 12.96
CA GLN A 296 12.69 3.43 13.02
C GLN A 296 13.17 3.69 14.45
N GLU A 297 12.40 4.46 15.23
CA GLU A 297 12.65 4.64 16.66
C GLU A 297 12.62 3.31 17.42
N ALA A 298 11.61 2.45 17.15
CA ALA A 298 11.52 1.11 17.73
C ALA A 298 12.71 0.24 17.33
N ARG A 299 13.10 0.27 16.05
CA ARG A 299 14.28 -0.44 15.52
C ARG A 299 15.56 -0.01 16.23
N VAL A 300 15.77 1.30 16.42
CA VAL A 300 16.93 1.84 17.16
C VAL A 300 16.89 1.46 18.65
N HIS A 301 15.71 1.47 19.28
CA HIS A 301 15.55 1.07 20.68
C HIS A 301 15.95 -0.41 20.89
N ILE A 302 15.45 -1.30 20.04
CA ILE A 302 15.75 -2.74 20.11
C ILE A 302 17.22 -3.03 19.78
N GLN A 303 17.80 -2.34 18.80
CA GLN A 303 19.23 -2.46 18.51
C GLN A 303 20.10 -2.04 19.69
N LYS A 304 19.74 -0.96 20.41
CA LYS A 304 20.44 -0.55 21.65
C LYS A 304 20.32 -1.60 22.75
N LEU A 305 19.17 -2.25 22.89
CA LEU A 305 18.98 -3.33 23.86
C LEU A 305 19.79 -4.58 23.49
N SER A 306 19.77 -4.97 22.22
CA SER A 306 20.53 -6.11 21.68
C SER A 306 22.05 -5.91 21.82
N ASN A 307 22.55 -4.71 21.53
CA ASN A 307 23.97 -4.38 21.68
C ASN A 307 24.43 -4.42 23.15
N LYS A 308 23.58 -4.04 24.11
CA LYS A 308 23.88 -4.17 25.54
C LYS A 308 23.88 -5.63 26.00
N SER A 309 23.06 -6.50 25.40
CA SER A 309 23.01 -7.93 25.75
C SER A 309 24.12 -8.74 25.09
N ASN A 310 24.58 -8.34 23.90
CA ASN A 310 25.58 -9.07 23.11
C ASN A 310 27.02 -8.98 23.66
N GLU A 311 27.29 -8.14 24.66
CA GLU A 311 28.53 -8.23 25.45
C GLU A 311 28.62 -9.53 26.27
N SER A 312 27.54 -10.32 26.38
CA SER A 312 27.47 -11.49 27.27
C SER A 312 27.14 -12.84 26.63
N ASN A 313 26.78 -12.93 25.34
CA ASN A 313 26.50 -14.23 24.70
C ASN A 313 26.71 -14.23 23.18
N GLU A 314 27.77 -14.92 22.72
CA GLU A 314 27.95 -15.32 21.32
C GLU A 314 27.08 -16.56 21.00
N LYS A 315 25.91 -16.39 20.39
CA LYS A 315 25.31 -17.49 19.59
C LYS A 315 24.62 -16.97 18.33
N ASN A 316 25.07 -17.52 17.21
CA ASN A 316 24.58 -17.35 15.84
C ASN A 316 23.05 -17.51 15.69
N PHE A 317 22.33 -16.51 15.17
CA PHE A 317 20.93 -16.69 14.75
C PHE A 317 20.59 -15.95 13.44
N ASN A 318 20.94 -16.54 12.29
CA ASN A 318 20.43 -16.04 11.00
C ASN A 318 18.95 -16.45 10.75
N ASN A 319 18.21 -15.55 10.10
CA ASN A 319 16.77 -15.55 9.79
C ASN A 319 15.81 -15.52 10.99
N THR A 320 16.05 -16.25 12.07
CA THR A 320 15.22 -16.16 13.29
C THR A 320 15.36 -14.78 13.97
N GLU A 321 16.53 -14.15 13.89
CA GLU A 321 16.74 -12.77 14.36
C GLU A 321 15.88 -11.76 13.59
N ALA A 322 15.69 -11.93 12.27
CA ALA A 322 14.93 -10.96 11.48
C ALA A 322 13.45 -10.98 11.86
N ASN A 323 12.87 -12.17 12.02
CA ASN A 323 11.48 -12.33 12.44
C ASN A 323 11.29 -11.90 13.91
N ALA A 324 12.23 -12.27 14.79
CA ALA A 324 12.21 -11.84 16.20
C ALA A 324 12.36 -10.32 16.32
N LEU A 325 13.21 -9.70 15.49
CA LEU A 325 13.39 -8.26 15.42
C LEU A 325 12.10 -7.58 14.94
N ARG A 326 11.43 -8.11 13.92
CA ARG A 326 10.13 -7.59 13.46
C ARG A 326 9.05 -7.70 14.53
N ALA A 327 8.96 -8.84 15.21
CA ALA A 327 8.03 -9.03 16.32
C ALA A 327 8.29 -8.05 17.47
N ALA A 328 9.57 -7.85 17.83
CA ALA A 328 9.97 -6.87 18.83
C ALA A 328 9.63 -5.43 18.40
N ILE A 329 9.89 -5.07 17.14
CA ILE A 329 9.51 -3.75 16.59
C ILE A 329 7.99 -3.57 16.68
N CYS A 330 7.22 -4.59 16.31
CA CYS A 330 5.76 -4.56 16.34
C CYS A 330 5.22 -4.34 17.77
N SER A 331 5.79 -5.03 18.77
CA SER A 331 5.44 -4.87 20.19
C SER A 331 5.78 -3.48 20.74
N GLU A 332 6.94 -2.90 20.37
CA GLU A 332 7.28 -1.52 20.73
C GLU A 332 6.33 -0.51 20.06
N VAL A 333 5.95 -0.74 18.79
CA VAL A 333 4.97 0.09 18.07
C VAL A 333 3.54 -0.10 18.63
N HIS A 334 3.26 -1.23 19.31
CA HIS A 334 1.98 -1.48 19.97
C HIS A 334 1.71 -0.48 21.09
N GLN A 335 2.74 -0.09 21.83
CA GLN A 335 2.65 0.87 22.94
C GLN A 335 2.51 2.33 22.50
N LYS A 336 2.88 2.67 21.26
CA LYS A 336 2.76 4.03 20.71
C LYS A 336 1.30 4.33 20.34
N THR A 337 0.96 5.57 20.01
CA THR A 337 -0.39 5.88 19.49
C THR A 337 -0.59 5.34 18.07
N SER A 338 -1.85 5.21 17.64
CA SER A 338 -2.20 4.65 16.34
C SER A 338 -1.70 5.50 15.17
N VAL A 339 -1.82 6.83 15.30
CA VAL A 339 -1.28 7.83 14.38
C VAL A 339 -0.35 8.76 15.17
N PRO A 340 0.94 8.40 15.33
CA PRO A 340 1.88 9.19 16.12
C PRO A 340 2.19 10.56 15.52
N HIS A 341 1.96 10.76 14.21
CA HIS A 341 2.33 11.99 13.52
C HIS A 341 1.19 12.57 12.68
N PRO A 342 0.14 13.09 13.34
CA PRO A 342 -0.93 13.77 12.64
C PRO A 342 -0.42 15.03 11.92
N PRO A 343 -0.81 15.24 10.65
CA PRO A 343 -0.55 16.50 9.96
C PRO A 343 -1.46 17.60 10.52
N ARG A 344 -1.17 18.85 10.19
CA ARG A 344 -1.94 20.00 10.71
C ARG A 344 -3.39 20.05 10.22
N ARG A 345 -3.73 19.34 9.14
CA ARG A 345 -5.04 19.41 8.49
C ARG A 345 -5.57 18.04 8.10
N SER A 346 -6.88 17.84 8.17
CA SER A 346 -7.61 16.67 7.68
C SER A 346 -8.56 17.04 6.55
N ILE A 347 -8.81 16.11 5.62
CA ILE A 347 -9.84 16.18 4.60
C ILE A 347 -10.73 14.94 4.73
N LYS A 348 -12.02 15.15 4.99
CA LYS A 348 -13.02 14.08 4.97
C LYS A 348 -13.13 13.45 3.58
N VAL A 349 -13.10 12.12 3.49
CA VAL A 349 -13.27 11.37 2.23
C VAL A 349 -14.61 11.68 1.56
N THR A 350 -15.65 11.96 2.34
CA THR A 350 -16.97 12.40 1.85
C THR A 350 -16.89 13.73 1.10
N THR A 351 -16.07 14.66 1.58
CA THR A 351 -15.79 15.93 0.91
C THR A 351 -15.03 15.68 -0.39
N LEU A 352 -14.00 14.82 -0.39
CA LEU A 352 -13.24 14.45 -1.59
C LEU A 352 -14.16 13.87 -2.69
N LYS A 353 -15.09 12.99 -2.30
CA LYS A 353 -16.10 12.40 -3.21
C LYS A 353 -17.05 13.46 -3.80
N LYS A 354 -17.35 14.52 -3.04
CA LYS A 354 -18.16 15.67 -3.50
C LYS A 354 -17.37 16.63 -4.40
N GLY A 355 -16.04 16.62 -4.33
CA GLY A 355 -15.14 17.44 -5.17
C GLY A 355 -14.97 16.96 -6.62
N LEU A 356 -15.43 15.75 -6.96
CA LEU A 356 -15.41 15.25 -8.33
C LEU A 356 -16.30 16.12 -9.25
N PRO A 357 -15.81 16.52 -10.44
CA PRO A 357 -16.59 17.37 -11.34
C PRO A 357 -17.93 16.71 -11.73
N PRO A 358 -19.04 17.47 -11.82
CA PRO A 358 -20.38 16.95 -12.09
C PRO A 358 -20.51 15.96 -13.27
N PRO A 359 -19.83 16.16 -14.43
CA PRO A 359 -19.90 15.20 -15.52
C PRO A 359 -19.20 13.88 -15.20
N ALA A 360 -18.06 13.90 -14.50
CA ALA A 360 -17.34 12.70 -14.10
C ALA A 360 -18.14 11.90 -13.07
N ARG A 361 -18.76 12.59 -12.11
CA ARG A 361 -19.65 11.96 -11.11
C ARG A 361 -20.88 11.33 -11.76
N LYS A 362 -21.54 12.02 -12.70
CA LYS A 362 -22.67 11.46 -13.47
C LYS A 362 -22.24 10.24 -14.29
N LEU A 363 -21.05 10.26 -14.90
CA LEU A 363 -20.51 9.13 -15.66
C LEU A 363 -20.23 7.93 -14.75
N LEU A 364 -19.55 8.15 -13.61
CA LEU A 364 -19.27 7.09 -12.61
C LEU A 364 -20.56 6.46 -12.08
N HIS A 365 -21.59 7.27 -11.79
CA HIS A 365 -22.86 6.77 -11.28
C HIS A 365 -23.72 6.06 -12.34
N ARG A 366 -23.65 6.48 -13.62
CA ARG A 366 -24.45 5.87 -14.70
C ARG A 366 -23.83 4.59 -15.25
N LEU A 367 -22.52 4.41 -15.12
CA LEU A 367 -21.81 3.27 -15.68
C LEU A 367 -21.02 2.51 -14.60
N PRO A 368 -21.68 2.01 -13.54
CA PRO A 368 -20.99 1.27 -12.49
C PRO A 368 -20.35 -0.02 -13.02
N MET A 369 -20.96 -0.66 -14.02
CA MET A 369 -20.40 -1.85 -14.67
C MET A 369 -19.17 -1.53 -15.52
N LEU A 370 -19.15 -0.39 -16.24
CA LEU A 370 -17.96 0.02 -17.01
C LEU A 370 -16.82 0.41 -16.07
N LEU A 371 -17.15 1.12 -14.99
CA LEU A 371 -16.20 1.46 -13.94
C LEU A 371 -15.60 0.20 -13.32
N ARG A 372 -16.44 -0.80 -12.96
CA ARG A 372 -15.96 -2.10 -12.48
C ARG A 372 -15.10 -2.81 -13.50
N LEU A 373 -15.46 -2.82 -14.79
CA LEU A 373 -14.67 -3.45 -15.84
C LEU A 373 -13.31 -2.76 -16.03
N LEU A 374 -13.28 -1.42 -15.98
CA LEU A 374 -12.07 -0.63 -16.10
C LEU A 374 -11.17 -0.77 -14.87
N LEU A 375 -11.74 -0.72 -13.66
CA LEU A 375 -10.97 -0.98 -12.43
C LEU A 375 -10.47 -2.41 -12.36
N ASN A 376 -11.26 -3.40 -12.79
CA ASN A 376 -10.83 -4.80 -12.81
C ASN A 376 -9.71 -5.01 -13.84
N PHE A 377 -9.79 -4.34 -15.00
CA PHE A 377 -8.67 -4.32 -15.94
C PHE A 377 -7.45 -3.64 -15.33
N LEU A 378 -7.62 -2.53 -14.63
CA LEU A 378 -6.53 -1.79 -14.01
C LEU A 378 -5.89 -2.57 -12.85
N SER A 379 -6.68 -3.16 -11.97
CA SER A 379 -6.23 -3.96 -10.81
C SER A 379 -5.40 -5.16 -11.26
N TYR A 380 -5.80 -5.77 -12.37
CA TYR A 380 -5.07 -6.86 -13.00
C TYR A 380 -3.65 -6.52 -13.46
N PHE A 381 -3.38 -5.25 -13.82
CA PHE A 381 -2.02 -4.78 -14.15
C PHE A 381 -1.21 -4.32 -12.94
N HIS A 382 -1.77 -4.40 -11.74
CA HIS A 382 -1.12 -3.95 -10.52
C HIS A 382 -1.08 -5.10 -9.50
N PRO A 383 -0.25 -6.14 -9.74
CA PRO A 383 0.03 -7.14 -8.71
C PRO A 383 0.55 -6.45 -7.46
N VAL A 384 -0.04 -6.80 -6.31
CA VAL A 384 0.32 -6.27 -5.00
C VAL A 384 1.30 -7.23 -4.37
N LYS A 385 2.51 -6.75 -4.09
CA LYS A 385 3.53 -7.49 -3.36
C LYS A 385 3.73 -6.82 -2.02
N ILE A 386 3.52 -7.57 -0.96
CA ILE A 386 3.74 -7.13 0.40
C ILE A 386 4.93 -7.90 0.94
N SER A 387 5.97 -7.19 1.39
CA SER A 387 7.23 -7.80 1.82
C SER A 387 7.02 -8.70 3.04
N SER A 388 6.39 -8.15 4.07
CA SER A 388 5.90 -8.90 5.23
C SER A 388 4.76 -8.14 5.89
N ILE A 389 3.83 -8.87 6.52
CA ILE A 389 2.83 -8.31 7.41
C ILE A 389 3.11 -8.90 8.79
N THR A 390 3.52 -8.06 9.73
CA THR A 390 3.64 -8.46 11.14
C THR A 390 2.48 -7.84 11.89
N ALA A 391 1.63 -8.68 12.47
CA ALA A 391 0.50 -8.24 13.26
C ALA A 391 0.70 -8.59 14.74
N THR A 392 0.51 -7.64 15.65
CA THR A 392 0.49 -7.92 17.09
C THR A 392 -0.87 -7.71 17.72
N ALA A 393 -1.21 -8.61 18.65
CA ALA A 393 -2.38 -8.52 19.49
C ALA A 393 -2.02 -8.87 20.94
N SER A 394 -2.69 -8.22 21.89
CA SER A 394 -2.51 -8.50 23.31
C SER A 394 -3.00 -9.90 23.66
N GLY A 395 -2.20 -10.67 24.41
CA GLY A 395 -2.62 -11.98 24.92
C GLY A 395 -3.80 -11.92 25.89
N ARG A 396 -4.08 -10.76 26.50
CA ARG A 396 -5.30 -10.53 27.30
C ARG A 396 -6.58 -10.69 26.47
N TRP A 397 -6.57 -10.17 25.24
CA TRP A 397 -7.67 -10.32 24.31
C TRP A 397 -7.89 -11.79 23.90
N ILE A 398 -6.80 -12.51 23.59
CA ILE A 398 -6.85 -13.95 23.27
C ILE A 398 -7.40 -14.76 24.44
N ASN A 399 -6.98 -14.44 25.66
CA ASN A 399 -7.47 -15.12 26.85
C ASN A 399 -8.99 -15.00 27.01
N VAL A 400 -9.55 -13.82 26.73
CA VAL A 400 -10.99 -13.62 26.80
C VAL A 400 -11.72 -14.34 25.67
N MET A 401 -11.16 -14.34 24.45
CA MET A 401 -11.74 -15.09 23.34
C MET A 401 -11.78 -16.60 23.67
N LEU A 402 -10.71 -17.13 24.25
CA LEU A 402 -10.66 -18.52 24.74
C LEU A 402 -11.68 -18.75 25.87
N ALA A 403 -11.82 -17.82 26.81
CA ALA A 403 -12.82 -17.92 27.87
C ALA A 403 -14.25 -17.98 27.31
N LYS A 404 -14.56 -17.16 26.31
CA LYS A 404 -15.89 -17.04 25.72
C LYS A 404 -16.25 -18.19 24.77
N GLU A 405 -15.33 -18.60 23.91
CA GLU A 405 -15.62 -19.60 22.88
C GLU A 405 -15.23 -21.03 23.28
N LEU A 406 -14.15 -21.18 24.05
CA LEU A 406 -13.55 -22.49 24.35
C LEU A 406 -13.94 -23.00 25.75
N PHE A 407 -13.76 -22.17 26.79
CA PHE A 407 -14.01 -22.58 28.18
C PHE A 407 -15.47 -22.45 28.61
N LYS A 408 -16.22 -21.45 28.10
CA LYS A 408 -17.65 -21.22 28.41
C LYS A 408 -17.93 -21.45 29.90
N ASP A 409 -18.88 -22.34 30.21
CA ASP A 409 -19.26 -22.74 31.57
C ASP A 409 -18.56 -24.04 32.02
N TYR A 410 -17.72 -24.65 31.18
CA TYR A 410 -17.02 -25.91 31.49
C TYR A 410 -16.03 -25.75 32.65
N GLY A 411 -15.51 -24.54 32.85
CA GLY A 411 -14.65 -24.23 34.00
C GLY A 411 -15.38 -24.17 35.36
N GLU A 412 -16.71 -24.11 35.38
CA GLU A 412 -17.49 -24.18 36.63
C GLU A 412 -17.78 -25.63 37.06
N HIS A 413 -17.77 -26.55 36.10
CA HIS A 413 -18.18 -27.94 36.30
C HIS A 413 -16.99 -28.89 36.56
N ASP A 414 -15.77 -28.50 36.17
CA ASP A 414 -14.57 -29.33 36.31
C ASP A 414 -13.40 -28.52 36.89
N ALA A 415 -12.84 -29.01 38.00
CA ALA A 415 -11.71 -28.39 38.68
C ALA A 415 -10.41 -28.44 37.87
N GLU A 416 -10.22 -29.43 37.01
CA GLU A 416 -9.04 -29.53 36.14
C GLU A 416 -9.09 -28.50 35.02
N ILE A 417 -10.27 -28.28 34.43
CA ILE A 417 -10.50 -27.27 33.40
C ILE A 417 -10.33 -25.87 33.98
N ARG A 418 -10.76 -25.64 35.23
CA ARG A 418 -10.52 -24.39 35.95
C ARG A 418 -9.03 -24.12 36.17
N GLY A 419 -8.27 -25.13 36.62
CA GLY A 419 -6.82 -25.00 36.80
C GLY A 419 -6.07 -24.77 35.48
N LEU A 420 -6.52 -25.40 34.39
CA LEU A 420 -5.99 -25.16 33.05
C LEU A 420 -6.29 -23.74 32.56
N LYS A 421 -7.53 -23.26 32.74
CA LYS A 421 -7.96 -21.90 32.41
C LYS A 421 -7.13 -20.85 33.14
N GLU A 422 -6.88 -21.02 34.44
CA GLU A 422 -6.05 -20.10 35.23
C GLU A 422 -4.59 -20.07 34.76
N ARG A 423 -3.99 -21.23 34.46
CA ARG A 423 -2.60 -21.30 33.95
C ARG A 423 -2.47 -20.66 32.57
N ILE A 424 -3.39 -20.94 31.67
CA ILE A 424 -3.43 -20.34 30.33
C ILE A 424 -3.65 -18.85 30.46
N SER A 425 -4.59 -18.41 31.32
CA SER A 425 -4.85 -16.99 31.56
C SER A 425 -3.61 -16.25 32.07
N PHE A 426 -2.90 -16.83 33.04
CA PHE A 426 -1.68 -16.25 33.58
C PHE A 426 -0.55 -16.18 32.54
N SER A 427 -0.40 -17.22 31.72
CA SER A 427 0.60 -17.25 30.65
C SER A 427 0.28 -16.27 29.51
N LEU A 428 -1.00 -16.09 29.17
CA LEU A 428 -1.45 -15.20 28.10
C LEU A 428 -1.51 -13.73 28.53
N ALA A 429 -1.79 -13.45 29.82
CA ALA A 429 -1.94 -12.07 30.31
C ALA A 429 -0.66 -11.22 30.23
N ASN A 430 0.50 -11.87 30.15
CA ASN A 430 1.82 -11.25 30.06
C ASN A 430 2.49 -11.39 28.68
N ALA A 431 1.81 -11.99 27.70
CA ALA A 431 2.38 -12.28 26.39
C ALA A 431 1.73 -11.40 25.31
N ASP A 432 2.55 -10.73 24.51
CA ASP A 432 2.14 -10.14 23.24
C ASP A 432 2.35 -11.17 22.13
N PHE A 433 1.31 -11.42 21.35
CA PHE A 433 1.37 -12.36 20.25
C PHE A 433 1.66 -11.61 18.96
N ALA A 434 2.79 -11.94 18.33
CA ALA A 434 3.13 -11.48 16.99
C ALA A 434 2.88 -12.59 15.97
N VAL A 435 2.13 -12.28 14.92
CA VAL A 435 1.92 -13.15 13.76
C VAL A 435 2.57 -12.51 12.56
N GLU A 436 3.58 -13.17 11.98
CA GLU A 436 4.23 -12.71 10.76
C GLU A 436 3.75 -13.53 9.56
N LEU A 437 3.24 -12.84 8.55
CA LEU A 437 2.95 -13.37 7.22
C LEU A 437 4.01 -12.85 6.26
N GLY A 438 5.00 -13.70 5.96
CA GLY A 438 6.09 -13.37 5.04
C GLY A 438 5.64 -13.48 3.57
N GLY A 439 6.02 -12.48 2.76
CA GLY A 439 5.95 -12.53 1.29
C GLY A 439 4.55 -12.83 0.73
N VAL A 440 3.63 -11.88 0.88
CA VAL A 440 2.28 -12.01 0.32
C VAL A 440 2.25 -11.41 -1.08
N THR A 441 2.05 -12.24 -2.10
CA THR A 441 1.78 -11.78 -3.47
C THR A 441 0.30 -11.93 -3.78
N GLY A 442 -0.42 -10.81 -3.74
CA GLY A 442 -1.82 -10.74 -4.15
C GLY A 442 -1.95 -10.47 -5.65
N GLN A 443 -2.82 -11.21 -6.31
CA GLN A 443 -3.42 -10.81 -7.59
C GLN A 443 -4.79 -10.25 -7.26
N ALA A 444 -5.04 -8.99 -7.65
CA ALA A 444 -6.27 -8.27 -7.34
C ALA A 444 -7.42 -8.65 -8.30
#